data_AF-A0A953UJC4-F1
#
_entry.id   AF-A0A953UJC4-F1
#
_cell.length_a   1.000
_cell.length_b   1.000
_cell.length_c   1.000
_cell.angle_alpha   90.00
_cell.angle_beta   90.00
_cell.angle_gamma   90.00
#
_symmetry.space_group_name_H-M   'P 1'
#
loop_
_entity.id
_entity.type
_entity.pdbx_description
1 polymer ?
#
loop_
_entity_poly.entity_id
_entity_poly.type
_entity_poly.pdbx_seq_one_letter_code
_entity_poly.pdbx_strand_id
1 'polypeptide(L)' 'KLFSSGVVEGLNNKAKVTMRKSYGFRTYRVLELALYHSLAKLPEPEQTHEFF' A
#
# COMPACT_ATOMS: atom_id res chain seq x y z
N LYS A 1 -25.09 11.73 -12.29
CA LYS A 1 -23.69 11.26 -12.19
C LYS A 1 -23.75 9.74 -12.08
N LEU A 2 -23.37 8.99 -13.12
CA LEU A 2 -23.71 7.55 -13.26
C LEU A 2 -22.89 6.58 -12.39
N PHE A 3 -21.82 7.07 -11.75
CA PHE A 3 -20.93 6.24 -10.94
C PHE A 3 -20.53 6.95 -9.65
N SER A 4 -20.47 6.21 -8.55
CA SER A 4 -19.96 6.69 -7.27
C SER A 4 -18.43 6.78 -7.32
N SER A 5 -17.88 7.95 -6.99
CA SER A 5 -16.43 8.17 -6.86
C SER A 5 -15.84 7.54 -5.59
N GLY A 6 -16.67 6.97 -4.71
CA GLY A 6 -16.24 6.51 -3.39
C GLY A 6 -15.14 5.43 -3.42
N VAL A 7 -15.17 4.52 -4.41
CA VAL A 7 -14.12 3.50 -4.57
C VAL A 7 -12.77 4.14 -4.91
N VAL A 8 -12.76 5.12 -5.83
CA VAL A 8 -11.56 5.84 -6.25
C VAL A 8 -11.01 6.68 -5.10
N GLU A 9 -11.88 7.35 -4.36
CA GLU A 9 -11.51 8.12 -3.16
C GLU A 9 -10.90 7.23 -2.08
N GLY A 10 -11.48 6.05 -1.84
CA GLY A 10 -10.95 5.06 -0.91
C GLY A 10 -9.55 4.59 -1.30
N LEU A 11 -9.34 4.26 -2.58
CA LEU A 11 -8.03 3.86 -3.10
C LEU A 11 -6.99 5.00 -2.99
N ASN A 12 -7.38 6.23 -3.32
CA ASN A 12 -6.49 7.39 -3.20
C ASN A 12 -6.08 7.66 -1.75
N ASN A 13 -7.01 7.51 -0.81
CA ASN A 13 -6.71 7.65 0.62
C ASN A 13 -5.76 6.54 1.10
N LYS A 14 -5.97 5.29 0.65
CA LYS A 14 -5.07 4.18 0.96
C LYS A 14 -3.65 4.42 0.44
N ALA A 15 -3.50 4.87 -0.80
CA ALA A 15 -2.20 5.21 -1.39
C ALA A 15 -1.48 6.31 -0.58
N LYS A 16 -2.18 7.39 -0.20
CA LYS A 16 -1.61 8.48 0.62
C LYS A 16 -1.09 7.98 1.97
N VAL A 17 -1.82 7.08 2.63
CA VAL A 17 -1.40 6.50 3.91
C VAL A 17 -0.17 5.62 3.72
N THR A 18 -0.16 4.74 2.70
CA THR A 18 0.99 3.90 2.39
C THR A 18 2.25 4.72 2.12
N MET A 19 2.15 5.80 1.34
CA MET A 19 3.26 6.72 1.06
C MET A 19 3.86 7.34 2.32
N ARG A 20 3.01 7.75 3.27
CA ARG A 20 3.45 8.32 4.55
C ARG A 20 4.14 7.29 5.43
N LYS A 21 3.64 6.05 5.46
CA LYS A 21 4.25 4.94 6.21
C LYS A 21 5.63 4.58 5.66
N SER A 22 5.81 4.55 4.34
CA SER A 22 7.09 4.21 3.71
C SER A 22 8.11 5.35 3.71
N TYR A 23 7.72 6.58 4.09
CA TYR A 23 8.57 7.76 4.03
C TYR A 23 9.88 7.62 4.83
N GLY A 24 9.84 6.89 5.95
CA GLY A 24 11.02 6.64 6.79
C GLY A 24 12.17 5.90 6.08
N PHE A 25 11.90 5.17 5.01
CA PHE A 25 12.91 4.43 4.23
C PHE A 25 13.61 5.28 3.16
N ARG A 26 13.14 6.51 2.92
CA ARG A 26 13.79 7.56 2.10
C ARG A 26 14.23 7.14 0.68
N THR A 27 13.67 6.06 0.15
CA THR A 27 13.99 5.54 -1.19
C THR A 27 12.71 5.26 -1.96
N TYR A 28 12.74 5.58 -3.25
CA TYR A 28 11.58 5.37 -4.14
C TYR A 28 11.23 3.88 -4.27
N ARG A 29 12.23 3.00 -4.27
CA ARG A 29 12.04 1.55 -4.38
C ARG A 29 11.17 0.98 -3.26
N VAL A 30 11.36 1.45 -2.03
CA VAL A 30 10.56 0.98 -0.89
C VAL A 30 9.13 1.50 -0.97
N LEU A 31 8.94 2.74 -1.43
CA LEU A 31 7.61 3.28 -1.69
C LEU A 31 6.86 2.44 -2.76
N GLU A 32 7.53 2.11 -3.86
CA GLU A 32 6.97 1.29 -4.94
C GLU A 32 6.55 -0.10 -4.43
N LEU A 33 7.44 -0.80 -3.70
CA LEU A 33 7.13 -2.09 -3.09
C LEU A 33 5.94 -1.99 -2.11
N ALA A 34 5.95 -0.99 -1.22
CA ALA A 34 4.87 -0.79 -0.25
C ALA A 34 3.51 -0.57 -0.94
N LEU A 35 3.48 0.15 -2.06
CA LEU A 35 2.28 0.34 -2.88
C LEU A 35 1.83 -0.97 -3.55
N TYR A 36 2.74 -1.78 -4.09
CA TYR A 36 2.40 -3.08 -4.67
C TYR A 36 1.79 -4.04 -3.65
N HIS A 37 2.36 -4.15 -2.45
CA HIS A 37 1.77 -4.97 -1.39
C HIS A 37 0.40 -4.42 -0.93
N SER A 38 0.32 -3.10 -0.70
CA SER A 38 -0.89 -2.47 -0.13
C SER A 38 -2.08 -2.41 -1.11
N LEU A 39 -1.83 -2.19 -2.40
CA LEU A 39 -2.87 -1.98 -3.42
C LEU A 39 -3.08 -3.22 -4.29
N ALA A 40 -2.01 -3.92 -4.67
CA ALA A 40 -2.06 -5.05 -5.60
C ALA A 40 -2.07 -6.43 -4.92
N LYS A 41 -2.00 -6.49 -3.58
CA LYS A 41 -1.97 -7.75 -2.79
C LYS A 41 -0.88 -8.72 -3.29
N LEU A 42 0.32 -8.20 -3.54
CA LEU A 42 1.47 -9.03 -3.92
C LEU A 42 1.76 -10.05 -2.79
N PRO A 43 2.00 -11.34 -3.11
CA PRO A 43 2.31 -12.35 -2.11
C PRO A 43 3.52 -11.93 -1.28
N GLU A 44 3.41 -12.12 0.02
CA GLU A 44 4.51 -11.90 0.95
C GLU A 44 5.40 -13.15 0.99
N PRO A 45 6.71 -12.99 1.22
CA PRO A 45 7.60 -14.13 1.41
C PRO A 45 7.21 -14.93 2.66
N GLU A 46 7.48 -16.23 2.64
CA GLU A 46 7.30 -17.10 3.81
C GLU A 46 8.22 -16.61 4.94
N GLN A 47 7.64 -16.27 6.10
CA GLN A 47 8.38 -15.82 7.26
C GLN A 47 8.70 -17.00 8.15
N THR A 48 9.96 -17.12 8.59
CA THR A 48 10.39 -18.17 9.51
C THR A 48 9.77 -18.03 10.91
N HIS A 49 9.32 -16.82 11.26
CA HIS A 49 8.78 -16.51 12.57
C HIS A 49 7.50 -15.67 12.44
N GLU A 50 6.43 -16.13 13.08
CA GLU A 50 5.20 -15.36 13.27
C GLU A 50 5.18 -14.85 14.72
N PHE A 51 4.98 -13.55 14.91
CA PHE A 51 4.72 -12.97 16.22
C PHE A 51 3.20 -12.84 16.39
N PHE A 52 2.65 -13.48 17.43
CA PHE A 52 1.23 -13.48 17.79
C PHE A 52 0.79 -12.16 18.44
#